data_AF-A0A5P8WEV1-F1
#
_entry.id   AF-A0A5P8WEV1-F1
#
_cell.length_a   1.000
_cell.length_b   1.000
_cell.length_c   1.000
_cell.angle_alpha   90.00
_cell.angle_beta   90.00
_cell.angle_gamma   90.00
#
_symmetry.space_group_name_H-M   'P 1'
#
loop_
_entity.id
_entity.type
_entity.pdbx_description
1 polymer ?
#
loop_
_entity_poly.entity_id
_entity_poly.type
_entity_poly.pdbx_seq_one_letter_code
_entity_poly.pdbx_strand_id
1 'polypeptide(L)'
;MRYAWSDRTLYVKLLYKGKLERGRKLANLRIIYRCWFYATLVAGMLLSNPARAAVISYNEASNGDFPQSPEGSPVFDLDIGTNTFTGEISFLSFGPSDLDSFAFNIPASTRLESILLNISLLSVGSGIFSTTGYDLQNSSFNLIASESIPIPSANLNLFASNLPLGSGQFALQNSFVAGLLSPGEFRTAPYTFSLNVVAATPVPEPSFMLGTLTFSLLAGSLLLKRKQKTES
;
A
#
# COMPACT_ATOMS: atom_id res chain seq x y z
N MET A 1 30.02 20.53 -86.44
CA MET A 1 31.20 19.94 -85.77
C MET A 1 30.83 19.69 -84.32
N ARG A 2 30.94 18.43 -83.91
CA ARG A 2 30.99 17.85 -82.55
C ARG A 2 29.99 18.36 -81.51
N TYR A 3 28.88 17.62 -81.49
CA TYR A 3 27.84 17.56 -80.48
C TYR A 3 28.40 17.22 -79.07
N ALA A 4 28.18 18.12 -78.12
CA ALA A 4 28.44 17.95 -76.69
C ALA A 4 27.39 17.02 -76.06
N TRP A 5 27.67 15.72 -75.99
CA TRP A 5 26.77 14.71 -75.41
C TRP A 5 27.36 13.95 -74.21
N SER A 6 28.54 14.31 -73.70
CA SER A 6 29.19 13.53 -72.62
C SER A 6 28.83 13.96 -71.19
N ASP A 7 27.98 14.96 -70.98
CA ASP A 7 27.80 15.57 -69.65
C ASP A 7 26.51 15.14 -68.90
N ARG A 8 25.57 14.49 -69.60
CA ARG A 8 24.29 14.05 -68.97
C ARG A 8 24.47 12.91 -67.96
N THR A 9 25.45 12.03 -68.16
CA THR A 9 25.71 10.89 -67.26
C THR A 9 26.34 11.29 -65.94
N LEU A 10 27.16 12.35 -65.92
CA LEU A 10 27.78 12.88 -64.70
C LEU A 10 26.72 13.56 -63.81
N TYR A 11 25.83 14.33 -64.43
CA TYR A 11 24.74 15.04 -63.75
C TYR A 11 23.77 14.08 -63.05
N VAL A 12 23.42 12.96 -63.69
CA VAL A 12 22.56 11.92 -63.09
C VAL A 12 23.24 11.24 -61.91
N LYS A 13 24.54 10.91 -61.99
CA LYS A 13 25.28 10.30 -60.86
C LYS A 13 25.35 11.23 -59.64
N LEU A 14 25.58 12.53 -59.83
CA LEU A 14 25.60 13.52 -58.75
C LEU A 14 24.22 13.69 -58.09
N LEU A 15 23.15 13.73 -58.88
CA LEU A 15 21.78 13.78 -58.37
C LEU A 15 21.41 12.54 -57.54
N TYR A 16 21.80 11.34 -57.98
CA TYR A 16 21.56 10.10 -57.22
C TYR A 16 22.36 10.04 -55.91
N LYS A 17 23.63 10.47 -55.92
CA LYS A 17 24.47 10.50 -54.72
C LYS A 17 23.90 11.44 -53.65
N GLY A 18 23.45 12.64 -54.04
CA GLY A 18 22.80 13.58 -53.13
C GLY A 18 21.43 13.12 -52.58
N LYS A 19 20.72 12.22 -53.30
CA LYS A 19 19.45 11.62 -52.85
C LYS A 19 19.70 10.51 -51.83
N LEU A 20 20.72 9.67 -52.05
CA LEU A 20 21.14 8.61 -51.12
C LEU A 20 21.68 9.17 -49.79
N GLU A 21 22.50 10.23 -49.84
CA GLU A 21 23.02 10.87 -48.63
C GLU A 21 21.91 11.53 -47.80
N ARG A 22 20.94 12.19 -48.44
CA ARG A 22 19.74 12.71 -47.77
C ARG A 22 18.90 11.59 -47.14
N GLY A 23 18.70 10.48 -47.85
CA GLY A 23 17.99 9.32 -47.32
C GLY A 23 18.65 8.72 -46.08
N ARG A 24 19.98 8.56 -46.09
CA ARG A 24 20.75 8.08 -44.93
C ARG A 24 20.68 9.03 -43.75
N LYS A 25 20.80 10.35 -43.97
CA LYS A 25 20.65 11.36 -42.90
C LYS A 25 19.26 11.30 -42.26
N LEU A 26 18.20 11.20 -43.05
CA LEU A 26 16.83 11.08 -42.55
C LEU A 26 16.57 9.77 -41.81
N ALA A 27 17.14 8.65 -42.28
CA ALA A 27 17.04 7.37 -41.59
C ALA A 27 17.73 7.39 -40.22
N ASN A 28 18.94 7.97 -40.15
CA ASN A 28 19.66 8.13 -38.88
C ASN A 28 18.91 9.05 -37.91
N LEU A 29 18.31 10.14 -38.41
CA LEU A 29 17.51 11.04 -37.59
C LEU A 29 16.33 10.31 -36.93
N ARG A 30 15.61 9.47 -37.71
CA ARG A 30 14.47 8.68 -37.20
C ARG A 30 14.88 7.68 -36.11
N ILE A 31 16.05 7.05 -36.25
CA ILE A 31 16.58 6.11 -35.25
C ILE A 31 16.89 6.88 -33.95
N ILE A 32 17.56 8.02 -34.05
CA ILE A 32 17.91 8.85 -32.89
C ILE A 32 16.65 9.28 -32.12
N TYR A 33 15.61 9.78 -32.79
CA TYR A 33 14.36 10.18 -32.12
C TYR A 33 13.66 9.03 -31.42
N ARG A 34 13.65 7.82 -32.02
CA ARG A 34 13.10 6.63 -31.36
C ARG A 34 13.89 6.28 -30.10
N CYS A 35 15.22 6.30 -30.17
CA CYS A 35 16.08 6.05 -29.01
C CYS A 35 15.82 7.06 -27.89
N TRP A 36 15.70 8.36 -28.21
CA TRP A 36 15.36 9.38 -27.23
C TRP A 36 13.99 9.17 -26.61
N PHE A 37 12.96 8.88 -27.42
CA PHE A 37 11.61 8.61 -26.93
C PHE A 37 11.58 7.41 -25.97
N TYR A 38 12.23 6.30 -26.32
CA TYR A 38 12.31 5.13 -25.44
C TYR A 38 13.12 5.43 -24.18
N ALA A 39 14.23 6.15 -24.28
CA ALA A 39 15.01 6.55 -23.11
C ALA A 39 14.20 7.43 -22.15
N THR A 40 13.42 8.38 -22.66
CA THR A 40 12.53 9.20 -21.84
C THR A 40 11.38 8.42 -21.22
N LEU A 41 10.83 7.44 -21.94
CA LEU A 41 9.74 6.61 -21.43
C LEU A 41 10.24 5.67 -20.31
N VAL A 42 11.40 5.05 -20.51
CA VAL A 42 12.05 4.22 -19.48
C VAL A 42 12.46 5.07 -18.27
N ALA A 43 13.06 6.24 -18.49
CA ALA A 43 13.39 7.16 -17.40
C ALA A 43 12.14 7.61 -16.64
N GLY A 44 11.03 7.90 -17.33
CA GLY A 44 9.75 8.24 -16.70
C GLY A 44 9.21 7.11 -15.81
N MET A 45 9.30 5.86 -16.26
CA MET A 45 8.90 4.68 -15.47
C MET A 45 9.82 4.40 -14.28
N LEU A 46 11.11 4.73 -14.38
CA LEU A 46 12.07 4.58 -13.28
C LEU A 46 11.95 5.70 -12.24
N LEU A 47 11.50 6.89 -12.66
CA LEU A 47 11.30 8.05 -11.79
C LEU A 47 9.89 8.15 -11.22
N SER A 48 8.94 7.34 -11.68
CA SER A 48 7.63 7.24 -11.05
C SER A 48 7.79 6.53 -9.71
N ASN A 49 7.89 7.32 -8.64
CA ASN A 49 7.71 6.78 -7.30
C ASN A 49 6.29 6.19 -7.21
N PRO A 50 6.12 5.00 -6.61
CA PRO A 50 4.78 4.52 -6.31
C PRO A 50 4.09 5.60 -5.46
N ALA A 51 2.93 6.06 -5.90
CA ALA A 51 2.09 6.91 -5.08
C ALA A 51 1.69 6.07 -3.87
N ARG A 52 2.35 6.33 -2.73
CA ARG A 52 1.94 5.77 -1.44
C ARG A 52 0.83 6.67 -0.93
N ALA A 53 -0.26 6.07 -0.48
CA ALA A 53 -1.26 6.81 0.27
C ALA A 53 -0.58 7.45 1.49
N ALA A 54 -1.04 8.64 1.86
CA ALA A 54 -0.61 9.19 3.13
C ALA A 54 -1.13 8.29 4.25
N VAL A 55 -0.31 8.11 5.28
CA VAL A 55 -0.74 7.46 6.53
C VAL A 55 -2.01 8.16 7.03
N ILE A 56 -3.03 7.37 7.35
CA ILE A 56 -4.33 7.90 7.74
C ILE A 56 -4.25 8.56 9.12
N SER A 57 -4.89 9.72 9.25
CA SER A 57 -5.20 10.35 10.52
C SER A 57 -6.66 10.76 10.52
N TYR A 58 -7.49 10.01 11.24
CA TYR A 58 -8.91 10.26 11.39
C TYR A 58 -9.20 10.78 12.80
N ASN A 59 -9.99 11.85 12.89
CA ASN A 59 -10.43 12.43 14.14
C ASN A 59 -11.93 12.74 14.06
N GLU A 60 -12.73 12.00 14.83
CA GLU A 60 -14.19 12.11 14.85
C GLU A 60 -14.70 13.53 15.04
N ALA A 61 -14.03 14.30 15.91
CA ALA A 61 -14.41 15.69 16.19
C ALA A 61 -14.34 16.61 14.95
N SER A 62 -13.59 16.20 13.91
CA SER A 62 -13.42 16.97 12.67
C SER A 62 -13.92 16.26 11.41
N ASN A 63 -13.93 14.92 11.41
CA ASN A 63 -14.25 14.09 10.25
C ASN A 63 -15.67 13.50 10.29
N GLY A 64 -16.34 13.56 11.44
CA GLY A 64 -17.63 12.94 11.68
C GLY A 64 -17.52 11.70 12.58
N ASP A 65 -18.62 11.41 13.24
CA ASP A 65 -18.76 10.32 14.21
C ASP A 65 -18.57 8.95 13.57
N PHE A 66 -17.94 8.00 14.27
CA PHE A 66 -17.97 6.61 13.86
C PHE A 66 -19.37 6.02 14.08
N PRO A 67 -19.81 5.10 13.21
CA PRO A 67 -21.06 4.40 13.44
C PRO A 67 -20.89 3.34 14.53
N GLN A 68 -22.01 2.96 15.15
CA GLN A 68 -22.02 1.96 16.23
C GLN A 68 -21.88 0.51 15.78
N SER A 69 -22.06 0.27 14.48
CA SER A 69 -21.96 -1.04 13.86
C SER A 69 -20.92 -1.02 12.74
N PRO A 70 -20.10 -2.06 12.63
CA PRO A 70 -19.16 -2.19 11.52
C PRO A 70 -19.90 -2.36 10.18
N GLU A 71 -21.16 -2.83 10.19
CA GLU A 71 -22.05 -2.87 9.03
C GLU A 71 -22.50 -1.45 8.64
N GLY A 72 -21.73 -0.80 7.74
CA GLY A 72 -21.97 0.57 7.30
C GLY A 72 -20.87 1.56 7.71
N SER A 73 -19.85 1.08 8.42
CA SER A 73 -18.64 1.84 8.69
C SER A 73 -17.92 2.27 7.40
N PRO A 74 -17.36 3.49 7.33
CA PRO A 74 -16.41 3.83 6.29
C PRO A 74 -15.23 2.84 6.33
N VAL A 75 -14.74 2.47 5.16
CA VAL A 75 -13.60 1.56 5.01
C VAL A 75 -12.36 2.38 4.73
N PHE A 76 -11.40 2.34 5.64
CA PHE A 76 -10.15 3.09 5.55
C PHE A 76 -9.03 2.27 4.91
N ASP A 77 -8.48 2.74 3.78
CA ASP A 77 -7.32 2.10 3.15
C ASP A 77 -6.03 2.50 3.86
N LEU A 78 -5.53 1.64 4.75
CA LEU A 78 -4.31 1.92 5.52
C LEU A 78 -3.08 2.01 4.58
N ASP A 79 -2.05 2.76 4.96
CA ASP A 79 -0.71 2.65 4.34
C ASP A 79 0.32 2.15 5.36
N ILE A 80 1.48 1.71 4.86
CA ILE A 80 2.67 1.41 5.66
C ILE A 80 3.02 2.62 6.53
N GLY A 81 3.17 2.37 7.83
CA GLY A 81 3.34 3.38 8.86
C GLY A 81 2.26 3.26 9.94
N THR A 82 2.16 4.29 10.77
CA THR A 82 1.24 4.33 11.93
C THR A 82 -0.02 5.10 11.61
N ASN A 83 -1.07 4.39 11.20
CA ASN A 83 -2.38 4.97 10.94
C ASN A 83 -3.08 5.27 12.26
N THR A 84 -3.65 6.46 12.39
CA THR A 84 -4.21 6.96 13.66
C THR A 84 -5.70 7.22 13.54
N PHE A 85 -6.44 6.75 14.55
CA PHE A 85 -7.87 6.99 14.68
C PHE A 85 -8.10 7.53 16.09
N THR A 86 -8.74 8.68 16.17
CA THR A 86 -9.03 9.38 17.42
C THR A 86 -10.51 9.63 17.53
N GLY A 87 -11.04 9.37 18.72
CA GLY A 87 -12.47 9.42 18.98
C GLY A 87 -12.79 9.48 20.47
N GLU A 88 -14.07 9.42 20.79
CA GLU A 88 -14.57 9.51 22.15
C GLU A 88 -15.75 8.58 22.40
N ILE A 89 -15.54 7.54 23.20
CA ILE A 89 -16.68 6.72 23.66
C ILE A 89 -17.44 7.44 24.75
N SER A 90 -18.76 7.28 24.76
CA SER A 90 -19.63 7.92 25.73
C SER A 90 -20.60 6.94 26.38
N PHE A 91 -20.82 7.09 27.69
CA PHE A 91 -21.59 6.13 28.48
C PHE A 91 -22.57 6.86 29.41
N LEU A 92 -23.81 6.41 29.36
CA LEU A 92 -24.92 6.91 30.15
C LEU A 92 -25.38 5.84 31.14
N SER A 93 -25.67 6.23 32.39
CA SER A 93 -26.21 5.31 33.41
C SER A 93 -27.48 4.60 32.94
N PHE A 94 -28.29 5.32 32.16
CA PHE A 94 -29.50 4.84 31.53
C PHE A 94 -29.56 5.44 30.13
N GLY A 95 -29.29 4.65 29.10
CA GLY A 95 -29.36 5.12 27.71
C GLY A 95 -28.49 4.30 26.77
N PRO A 96 -28.55 4.63 25.46
CA PRO A 96 -27.60 4.09 24.50
C PRO A 96 -26.20 4.58 24.88
N SER A 97 -25.23 3.67 24.84
CA SER A 97 -23.82 4.04 24.88
C SER A 97 -23.39 4.40 23.47
N ASP A 98 -22.39 5.26 23.37
CA ASP A 98 -21.71 5.53 22.12
C ASP A 98 -20.53 4.59 22.01
N LEU A 99 -20.70 3.60 21.14
CA LEU A 99 -19.73 2.56 20.90
C LEU A 99 -19.23 2.76 19.49
N ASP A 100 -17.94 2.96 19.31
CA ASP A 100 -17.43 3.28 17.98
C ASP A 100 -17.00 2.03 17.23
N SER A 101 -17.17 2.07 15.91
CA SER A 101 -16.65 1.02 15.04
C SER A 101 -16.13 1.60 13.72
N PHE A 102 -15.10 0.96 13.19
CA PHE A 102 -14.57 1.31 11.87
C PHE A 102 -14.00 0.09 11.16
N ALA A 103 -14.06 0.13 9.83
CA ALA A 103 -13.48 -0.89 8.97
C ALA A 103 -12.21 -0.36 8.31
N PHE A 104 -11.26 -1.25 8.02
CA PHE A 104 -10.01 -0.88 7.37
C PHE A 104 -9.50 -1.97 6.44
N ASN A 105 -8.78 -1.55 5.40
CA ASN A 105 -8.10 -2.42 4.46
C ASN A 105 -6.59 -2.37 4.70
N ILE A 106 -5.98 -3.54 4.84
CA ILE A 106 -4.53 -3.72 4.83
C ILE A 106 -4.11 -3.96 3.38
N PRO A 107 -3.26 -3.10 2.78
CA PRO A 107 -2.84 -3.24 1.38
C PRO A 107 -2.17 -4.57 1.07
N ALA A 108 -2.24 -4.97 -0.21
CA ALA A 108 -1.49 -6.11 -0.71
C ALA A 108 0.01 -5.99 -0.39
N SER A 109 0.66 -7.14 -0.11
CA SER A 109 2.07 -7.21 0.27
C SER A 109 2.45 -6.43 1.53
N THR A 110 1.47 -6.11 2.38
CA THR A 110 1.68 -5.52 3.70
C THR A 110 1.02 -6.38 4.78
N ARG A 111 1.28 -6.05 6.05
CA ARG A 111 0.63 -6.66 7.21
C ARG A 111 0.46 -5.64 8.32
N LEU A 112 -0.62 -5.77 9.08
CA LEU A 112 -0.81 -5.03 10.33
C LEU A 112 -0.02 -5.72 11.44
N GLU A 113 0.96 -5.02 12.00
CA GLU A 113 1.89 -5.56 13.00
C GLU A 113 1.42 -5.34 14.43
N SER A 114 0.80 -4.19 14.72
CA SER A 114 0.29 -3.85 16.05
C SER A 114 -0.94 -2.96 15.98
N ILE A 115 -1.78 -3.06 17.02
CA ILE A 115 -2.91 -2.16 17.28
C ILE A 115 -2.71 -1.62 18.69
N LEU A 116 -2.19 -0.39 18.80
CA LEU A 116 -1.99 0.24 20.11
C LEU A 116 -3.18 1.10 20.47
N LEU A 117 -3.67 0.96 21.70
CA LEU A 117 -4.73 1.77 22.27
C LEU A 117 -4.18 2.64 23.41
N ASN A 118 -4.49 3.93 23.33
CA ASN A 118 -4.49 4.83 24.46
C ASN A 118 -5.95 5.24 24.74
N ILE A 119 -6.45 5.02 25.94
CA ILE A 119 -7.78 5.43 26.37
C ILE A 119 -7.69 6.06 27.75
N SER A 120 -8.32 7.22 27.90
CA SER A 120 -8.34 7.96 29.16
C SER A 120 -9.76 8.19 29.64
N LEU A 121 -9.91 8.62 30.89
CA LEU A 121 -11.22 8.98 31.44
C LEU A 121 -11.24 10.48 31.73
N LEU A 122 -12.25 11.20 31.25
CA LEU A 122 -12.43 12.60 31.65
C LEU A 122 -12.96 12.69 33.08
N SER A 123 -12.49 13.68 33.83
CA SER A 123 -12.78 13.83 35.28
C SER A 123 -14.22 14.24 35.62
N VAL A 124 -15.16 14.16 34.68
CA VAL A 124 -16.55 14.66 34.85
C VAL A 124 -17.43 13.59 35.47
N GLY A 125 -17.91 13.77 36.72
CA GLY A 125 -18.79 12.82 37.44
C GLY A 125 -18.15 12.12 38.65
N SER A 126 -18.87 11.21 39.32
CA SER A 126 -18.41 10.41 40.48
C SER A 126 -18.39 8.88 40.30
N GLY A 127 -18.95 8.37 39.20
CA GLY A 127 -19.03 6.97 38.85
C GLY A 127 -17.68 6.35 38.48
N ILE A 128 -17.62 5.03 38.53
CA ILE A 128 -16.42 4.22 38.31
C ILE A 128 -16.53 3.59 36.92
N PHE A 129 -15.62 3.96 36.02
CA PHE A 129 -15.38 3.24 34.78
C PHE A 129 -14.35 2.18 35.06
N SER A 130 -14.70 0.93 34.78
CA SER A 130 -13.75 -0.15 35.03
C SER A 130 -13.20 -0.72 33.74
N THR A 131 -14.01 -0.86 32.69
CA THR A 131 -13.64 -1.75 31.59
C THR A 131 -14.37 -1.42 30.28
N THR A 132 -13.71 -1.67 29.16
CA THR A 132 -14.31 -1.62 27.82
C THR A 132 -13.87 -2.82 26.99
N GLY A 133 -14.70 -3.25 26.05
CA GLY A 133 -14.46 -4.40 25.17
C GLY A 133 -14.19 -3.99 23.75
N TYR A 134 -13.22 -4.62 23.09
CA TYR A 134 -12.98 -4.45 21.66
C TYR A 134 -12.99 -5.78 20.95
N ASP A 135 -13.66 -5.81 19.80
CA ASP A 135 -13.75 -6.96 18.92
C ASP A 135 -13.02 -6.66 17.62
N LEU A 136 -12.14 -7.58 17.22
CA LEU A 136 -11.50 -7.61 15.91
C LEU A 136 -12.25 -8.60 15.02
N GLN A 137 -12.68 -8.15 13.85
CA GLN A 137 -13.53 -8.92 12.94
C GLN A 137 -12.94 -8.96 11.51
N ASN A 138 -13.31 -9.98 10.74
CA ASN A 138 -12.97 -10.06 9.31
C ASN A 138 -13.98 -9.31 8.42
N SER A 139 -13.74 -9.29 7.10
CA SER A 139 -14.64 -8.67 6.10
C SER A 139 -16.11 -9.14 6.10
N SER A 140 -16.40 -10.30 6.70
CA SER A 140 -17.76 -10.83 6.86
C SER A 140 -18.31 -10.61 8.28
N PHE A 141 -17.67 -9.71 9.04
CA PHE A 141 -17.97 -9.39 10.44
C PHE A 141 -17.94 -10.60 11.39
N ASN A 142 -17.25 -11.67 11.00
CA ASN A 142 -17.01 -12.78 11.92
C ASN A 142 -15.92 -12.40 12.91
N LEU A 143 -16.18 -12.66 14.19
CA LEU A 143 -15.24 -12.42 15.28
C LEU A 143 -13.94 -13.22 15.08
N ILE A 144 -12.82 -12.51 15.07
CA ILE A 144 -11.46 -13.09 15.08
C ILE A 144 -10.94 -13.17 16.51
N ALA A 145 -11.07 -12.06 17.25
CA ALA A 145 -10.60 -11.93 18.62
C ALA A 145 -11.43 -10.89 19.38
N SER A 146 -11.48 -11.02 20.70
CA SER A 146 -12.13 -10.07 21.60
C SER A 146 -11.23 -9.83 22.81
N GLU A 147 -11.10 -8.59 23.24
CA GLU A 147 -10.32 -8.20 24.41
C GLU A 147 -11.12 -7.26 25.31
N SER A 148 -10.93 -7.40 26.62
CA SER A 148 -11.55 -6.59 27.66
C SER A 148 -10.46 -5.90 28.45
N ILE A 149 -10.50 -4.56 28.48
CA ILE A 149 -9.36 -3.74 28.91
C ILE A 149 -9.80 -2.67 29.93
N PRO A 150 -8.98 -2.38 30.94
CA PRO A 150 -9.33 -1.40 31.96
C PRO A 150 -9.26 0.03 31.41
N ILE A 151 -10.10 0.93 31.93
CA ILE A 151 -10.02 2.38 31.64
C ILE A 151 -9.56 3.10 32.92
N PRO A 152 -8.53 3.97 32.87
CA PRO A 152 -7.70 4.30 31.70
C PRO A 152 -6.64 3.23 31.39
N SER A 153 -6.19 3.20 30.14
CA SER A 153 -5.06 2.37 29.68
C SER A 153 -4.19 3.15 28.70
N ALA A 154 -2.87 2.96 28.75
CA ALA A 154 -1.93 3.64 27.86
C ALA A 154 -1.01 2.63 27.17
N ASN A 155 -0.80 2.82 25.86
CA ASN A 155 0.03 2.00 24.98
C ASN A 155 -0.28 0.50 25.07
N LEU A 156 -1.56 0.14 25.20
CA LEU A 156 -1.98 -1.24 25.27
C LEU A 156 -1.97 -1.84 23.86
N ASN A 157 -1.21 -2.92 23.66
CA ASN A 157 -1.18 -3.63 22.38
C ASN A 157 -2.31 -4.66 22.31
N LEU A 158 -3.39 -4.30 21.63
CA LEU A 158 -4.56 -5.16 21.49
C LEU A 158 -4.30 -6.30 20.50
N PHE A 159 -4.89 -7.45 20.80
CA PHE A 159 -4.92 -8.65 19.96
C PHE A 159 -3.54 -9.19 19.60
N ALA A 160 -2.55 -9.00 20.48
CA ALA A 160 -1.15 -9.38 20.21
C ALA A 160 -1.00 -10.86 19.82
N SER A 161 -1.89 -11.76 20.26
CA SER A 161 -1.91 -13.17 19.88
C SER A 161 -2.43 -13.46 18.47
N ASN A 162 -3.12 -12.50 17.85
CA ASN A 162 -3.76 -12.62 16.55
C ASN A 162 -3.05 -11.79 15.47
N LEU A 163 -2.03 -11.01 15.86
CA LEU A 163 -1.18 -10.23 14.98
C LEU A 163 0.12 -10.98 14.65
N PRO A 164 0.69 -10.78 13.45
CA PRO A 164 0.26 -9.83 12.42
C PRO A 164 -0.91 -10.32 11.56
N LEU A 165 -1.75 -9.39 11.09
CA LEU A 165 -2.76 -9.68 10.06
C LEU A 165 -2.21 -9.39 8.67
N GLY A 166 -2.40 -10.31 7.73
CA GLY A 166 -2.05 -10.09 6.33
C GLY A 166 -2.95 -9.08 5.63
N SER A 167 -2.75 -8.89 4.33
CA SER A 167 -3.61 -8.05 3.49
C SER A 167 -5.07 -8.53 3.51
N GLY A 168 -6.01 -7.58 3.52
CA GLY A 168 -7.44 -7.86 3.54
C GLY A 168 -8.23 -6.77 4.26
N GLN A 169 -9.55 -6.96 4.32
CA GLN A 169 -10.45 -6.07 5.03
C GLN A 169 -10.79 -6.64 6.41
N PHE A 170 -10.74 -5.78 7.41
CA PHE A 170 -11.02 -6.07 8.81
C PHE A 170 -11.85 -4.94 9.42
N ALA A 171 -12.41 -5.18 10.59
CA ALA A 171 -13.10 -4.16 11.37
C ALA A 171 -12.69 -4.23 12.84
N LEU A 172 -12.70 -3.07 13.48
CA LEU A 172 -12.57 -2.92 14.92
C LEU A 172 -13.87 -2.32 15.45
N GLN A 173 -14.41 -2.92 16.50
CA GLN A 173 -15.65 -2.48 17.12
C GLN A 173 -15.46 -2.39 18.64
N ASN A 174 -15.94 -1.31 19.25
CA ASN A 174 -16.17 -1.27 20.67
C ASN A 174 -17.42 -2.10 20.99
N SER A 175 -17.26 -3.25 21.64
CA SER A 175 -18.36 -4.21 21.82
C SER A 175 -19.17 -3.97 23.09
N PHE A 176 -18.55 -3.40 24.13
CA PHE A 176 -19.24 -3.00 25.34
C PHE A 176 -18.43 -1.98 26.13
N VAL A 177 -19.12 -1.28 27.03
CA VAL A 177 -18.53 -0.51 28.12
C VAL A 177 -19.16 -0.97 29.43
N ALA A 178 -18.34 -1.16 30.45
CA ALA A 178 -18.77 -1.60 31.76
C ALA A 178 -18.26 -0.63 32.84
N GLY A 179 -19.18 -0.22 33.72
CA GLY A 179 -18.92 0.67 34.83
C GLY A 179 -20.17 0.86 35.70
N LEU A 180 -19.97 1.53 36.83
CA LEU A 180 -21.04 1.94 37.74
C LEU A 180 -21.17 3.45 37.68
N LEU A 181 -22.29 3.93 37.14
CA LEU A 181 -22.65 5.34 37.10
C LEU A 181 -23.77 5.64 38.09
N SER A 182 -23.73 6.82 38.71
CA SER A 182 -24.89 7.31 39.46
C SER A 182 -26.03 7.67 38.51
N PRO A 183 -27.30 7.61 38.94
CA PRO A 183 -28.42 8.03 38.10
C PRO A 183 -28.24 9.47 37.59
N GLY A 184 -28.37 9.66 36.28
CA GLY A 184 -28.19 10.96 35.62
C GLY A 184 -26.73 11.34 35.35
N GLU A 185 -25.78 10.48 35.71
CA GLU A 185 -24.37 10.67 35.36
C GLU A 185 -24.10 10.22 33.90
N PHE A 186 -23.21 10.97 33.26
CA PHE A 186 -22.67 10.73 31.94
C PHE A 186 -21.16 10.89 31.99
N ARG A 187 -20.43 10.02 31.30
CA ARG A 187 -18.99 10.23 31.09
C ARG A 187 -18.54 9.85 29.71
N THR A 188 -17.35 10.32 29.41
CA THR A 188 -16.67 10.13 28.15
C THR A 188 -15.23 9.67 28.39
N ALA A 189 -14.74 8.87 27.46
CA ALA A 189 -13.39 8.35 27.48
C ALA A 189 -12.76 8.54 26.09
N PRO A 190 -11.97 9.60 25.88
CA PRO A 190 -11.31 9.80 24.62
C PRO A 190 -10.23 8.74 24.42
N TYR A 191 -10.11 8.30 23.17
CA TYR A 191 -9.15 7.26 22.78
C TYR A 191 -8.35 7.64 21.54
N THR A 192 -7.23 6.95 21.39
CA THR A 192 -6.41 6.94 20.18
C THR A 192 -6.01 5.50 19.88
N PHE A 193 -6.40 5.03 18.69
CA PHE A 193 -5.83 3.84 18.08
C PHE A 193 -4.67 4.22 17.18
N SER A 194 -3.59 3.44 17.28
CA SER A 194 -2.42 3.51 16.39
C SER A 194 -2.21 2.14 15.77
N LEU A 195 -2.56 2.02 14.49
CA LEU A 195 -2.45 0.80 13.68
C LEU A 195 -1.15 0.84 12.88
N ASN A 196 -0.17 0.02 13.26
CA ASN A 196 1.13 -0.02 12.60
C ASN A 196 1.15 -1.04 11.46
N VAL A 197 1.19 -0.58 10.22
CA VAL A 197 1.30 -1.43 9.03
C VAL A 197 2.73 -1.45 8.54
N VAL A 198 3.25 -2.63 8.26
CA VAL A 198 4.61 -2.82 7.73
C VAL A 198 4.57 -3.59 6.42
N ALA A 199 5.60 -3.43 5.59
CA ALA A 199 5.77 -4.28 4.42
C ALA A 199 5.86 -5.75 4.87
N ALA A 200 5.12 -6.63 4.19
CA ALA A 200 5.28 -8.06 4.42
C ALA A 200 6.69 -8.44 3.97
N THR A 201 7.45 -9.12 4.84
CA THR A 201 8.73 -9.68 4.42
C THR A 201 8.48 -10.65 3.27
N PRO A 202 9.08 -10.44 2.08
CA PRO A 202 8.91 -11.35 0.97
C PRO A 202 9.30 -12.74 1.46
N VAL A 203 8.34 -13.66 1.46
CA VAL A 203 8.67 -15.07 1.67
C VAL A 203 9.47 -15.47 0.43
N PRO A 204 10.73 -15.90 0.56
CA PRO A 204 11.51 -16.31 -0.59
C PRO A 204 10.73 -17.39 -1.34
N GLU A 205 10.25 -17.08 -2.54
CA GLU A 205 9.59 -18.10 -3.33
C GLU A 205 10.60 -19.21 -3.63
N PRO A 206 10.20 -20.49 -3.55
CA PRO A 206 11.10 -21.60 -3.87
C PRO A 206 11.60 -21.56 -5.33
N SER A 207 11.00 -20.72 -6.19
CA SER A 207 11.34 -20.52 -7.61
C SER A 207 12.72 -19.89 -7.85
N PHE A 208 13.30 -19.17 -6.89
CA PHE A 208 14.67 -18.63 -7.02
C PHE A 208 15.74 -19.74 -7.10
N MET A 209 15.45 -20.94 -6.58
CA MET A 209 16.34 -22.11 -6.73
C MET A 209 16.26 -22.72 -8.14
N LEU A 210 15.13 -22.61 -8.85
CA LEU A 210 15.01 -23.12 -10.23
C LEU A 210 15.57 -22.15 -11.28
N GLY A 211 15.43 -20.84 -11.05
CA GLY A 211 15.89 -19.81 -11.99
C GLY A 211 17.42 -19.76 -12.17
N THR A 212 18.17 -20.00 -11.09
CA THR A 212 19.64 -20.07 -11.14
C THR A 212 20.14 -21.33 -11.86
N LEU A 213 19.43 -22.45 -11.74
CA LEU A 213 19.70 -23.69 -12.47
C LEU A 213 19.47 -23.55 -13.98
N THR A 214 18.42 -22.84 -14.40
CA THR A 214 18.09 -22.68 -15.84
C THR A 214 19.04 -21.71 -16.56
N PHE A 215 19.46 -20.62 -15.91
CA PHE A 215 20.43 -19.69 -16.49
C PHE A 215 21.84 -20.29 -16.63
N SER A 216 22.27 -21.11 -15.67
CA SER A 216 23.58 -21.78 -15.73
C SER A 216 23.62 -22.88 -16.80
N LEU A 217 22.52 -23.61 -17.02
CA LEU A 217 22.39 -24.58 -18.12
C LEU A 217 22.41 -23.89 -19.50
N LEU A 218 21.74 -22.74 -19.64
CA LEU A 218 21.71 -22.03 -20.93
C LEU A 218 23.08 -21.41 -21.26
N ALA A 219 23.75 -20.78 -20.28
CA ALA A 219 25.10 -20.26 -20.46
C ALA A 219 26.12 -21.37 -20.79
N GLY A 220 26.01 -22.54 -20.13
CA GLY A 220 26.83 -23.71 -20.45
C GLY A 220 26.63 -24.21 -21.89
N SER A 221 25.38 -24.28 -22.36
CA SER A 221 25.06 -24.75 -23.72
C SER A 221 25.60 -23.83 -24.83
N LEU A 222 25.66 -22.52 -24.57
CA LEU A 222 26.19 -21.53 -25.51
C LEU A 222 27.72 -21.55 -25.58
N LEU A 223 28.40 -21.82 -24.46
CA LEU A 223 29.86 -22.02 -24.44
C LEU A 223 30.27 -23.31 -25.17
N LEU A 224 29.50 -24.40 -25.00
CA LEU A 224 29.72 -25.66 -25.72
C LEU A 224 29.58 -25.52 -27.24
N LYS A 225 28.56 -24.79 -27.72
CA LYS A 225 28.38 -24.51 -29.16
C LYS A 225 29.49 -23.64 -29.77
N ARG A 226 30.10 -22.74 -28.99
CA ARG A 226 31.21 -21.91 -29.47
C ARG A 226 32.50 -22.72 -29.67
N LYS A 227 32.76 -23.71 -28.81
CA LYS A 227 33.97 -24.54 -28.93
C LYS A 227 33.95 -25.40 -30.20
N GLN A 228 32.81 -26.02 -30.52
CA GLN A 228 32.68 -26.89 -31.71
C GLN A 228 32.88 -26.17 -33.04
N LYS A 229 32.63 -24.85 -33.12
CA LYS A 229 32.78 -24.08 -34.37
C LYS A 229 34.22 -23.66 -34.67
N THR A 230 35.15 -23.86 -33.73
CA THR A 230 36.55 -23.41 -33.87
C THR A 230 37.49 -24.56 -34.25
N GLU A 231 37.01 -25.81 -34.18
CA GLU A 231 37.77 -27.03 -34.46
C GLU A 231 37.40 -27.68 -35.82
N SER A 232 36.55 -27.02 -36.63
CA SER A 232 36.17 -27.41 -38.00
C SER A 232 36.68 -26.40 -39.02
#